data_AF-A0A2V9AYJ4-F1
#
_entry.id   AF-A0A2V9AYJ4-F1
#
_cell.length_a   1.000
_cell.length_b   1.000
_cell.length_c   1.000
_cell.angle_alpha   90.00
_cell.angle_beta   90.00
_cell.angle_gamma   90.00
#
_symmetry.space_group_name_H-M   'P 1'
#
loop_
_entity.id
_entity.type
_entity.pdbx_description
1 polymer ?
#
loop_
_entity_poly.entity_id
_entity_poly.type
_entity_poly.pdbx_seq_one_letter_code
_entity_poly.pdbx_strand_id
1 'polypeptide(L)'
;MNSYVVQGATPQQEALVRSQIQIMQPSVLPLRVVFVPHWKFLDNTRIFQLHAPMGCTSALFTHLASRTVFIDADRYFDESLGYWLAHELGHLLTNSLKEQDAEKAAKEFRKRLKEAMKHDQP
;
A
#
# COMPACT_ATOMS: atom_id res chain seq x y z
N MET A 1 5.86 20.38 3.21
CA MET A 1 6.20 19.10 3.86
C MET A 1 4.96 18.23 3.82
N ASN A 2 4.84 17.31 2.86
CA ASN A 2 3.72 16.37 2.83
C ASN A 2 4.14 15.14 3.64
N SER A 3 4.01 15.17 4.97
CA SER A 3 4.19 13.96 5.78
C SER A 3 2.83 13.28 5.95
N TYR A 4 2.71 12.04 5.50
CA TYR A 4 1.56 11.20 5.82
C TYR A 4 1.79 10.47 7.13
N VAL A 5 0.68 10.13 7.78
CA VAL A 5 0.69 9.46 9.09
C VAL A 5 0.69 7.95 8.89
N VAL A 6 1.55 7.23 9.61
CA VAL A 6 1.50 5.77 9.74
C VAL A 6 0.97 5.45 11.14
N GLN A 7 -0.04 4.60 11.26
CA GLN A 7 -0.70 4.27 12.54
C GLN A 7 -0.76 2.76 12.74
N GLY A 8 -0.64 2.31 13.99
CA GLY A 8 -0.76 0.90 14.35
C GLY A 8 0.42 0.01 13.94
N ALA A 9 1.47 0.60 13.37
CA ALA A 9 2.68 -0.10 12.94
C ALA A 9 3.72 -0.17 14.08
N THR A 10 4.57 -1.19 14.06
CA THR A 10 5.85 -1.14 14.79
C THR A 10 6.80 -0.13 14.13
N PRO A 11 7.84 0.36 14.82
CA PRO A 11 8.81 1.27 14.22
C PRO A 11 9.49 0.71 12.96
N GLN A 12 9.75 -0.59 12.92
CA GLN A 12 10.35 -1.26 11.76
C GLN A 12 9.39 -1.29 10.57
N GLN A 13 8.11 -1.62 10.80
CA GLN A 13 7.08 -1.62 9.77
C GLN A 13 6.87 -0.21 9.20
N GLU A 14 6.81 0.80 10.07
CA GLU A 14 6.71 2.19 9.65
C GLU A 14 7.91 2.61 8.79
N ALA A 15 9.13 2.30 9.22
CA ALA A 15 10.34 2.61 8.47
C ALA A 15 10.35 1.93 7.09
N LEU A 16 9.94 0.66 7.01
CA LEU A 16 9.89 -0.08 5.76
C LEU A 16 8.85 0.51 4.80
N VAL A 17 7.62 0.74 5.26
CA VAL A 17 6.55 1.38 4.46
C VAL A 17 7.02 2.74 3.93
N ARG A 18 7.66 3.54 4.80
CA ARG A 18 8.16 4.86 4.42
C ARG A 18 9.24 4.80 3.36
N SER A 19 10.22 3.92 3.55
CA SER A 19 11.29 3.70 2.58
C SER A 19 10.73 3.25 1.23
N GLN A 20 9.84 2.26 1.22
CA GLN A 20 9.25 1.74 -0.02
C GLN A 20 8.42 2.79 -0.77
N ILE A 21 7.58 3.58 -0.08
CA ILE A 21 6.82 4.69 -0.69
C ILE A 21 7.77 5.72 -1.29
N GLN A 22 8.83 6.09 -0.56
CA GLN A 22 9.81 7.06 -1.00
C GLN A 22 10.55 6.61 -2.26
N ILE A 23 10.90 5.33 -2.36
CA ILE A 23 11.56 4.74 -3.54
C ILE A 23 10.59 4.67 -4.73
N MET A 24 9.36 4.20 -4.50
CA MET A 24 8.40 3.98 -5.57
C MET A 24 7.92 5.28 -6.23
N GLN A 25 7.41 6.21 -5.43
CA GLN A 25 6.89 7.48 -5.94
C GLN A 25 6.71 8.51 -4.82
N PRO A 26 7.70 9.37 -4.56
CA PRO A 26 7.65 10.34 -3.46
C PRO A 26 6.58 11.43 -3.66
N SER A 27 6.11 11.63 -4.90
CA SER A 27 5.07 12.61 -5.23
C SER A 27 3.64 12.08 -5.02
N VAL A 28 3.46 10.78 -4.81
CA VAL A 28 2.16 10.15 -4.59
C VAL A 28 2.13 9.61 -3.17
N LEU A 29 1.68 10.47 -2.26
CA LEU A 29 1.58 10.12 -0.85
C LEU A 29 0.13 9.81 -0.49
N PRO A 30 -0.12 8.72 0.26
CA PRO A 30 -1.37 8.58 0.98
C PRO A 30 -1.51 9.73 1.98
N LEU A 31 -2.70 9.98 2.51
CA LEU A 31 -2.84 10.82 3.71
C LEU A 31 -2.52 10.01 4.97
N ARG A 32 -2.88 8.72 4.95
CA ARG A 32 -2.70 7.80 6.07
C ARG A 32 -2.35 6.39 5.58
N VAL A 33 -1.48 5.71 6.32
CA VAL A 33 -1.31 4.27 6.27
C VAL A 33 -1.70 3.71 7.64
N VAL A 34 -2.64 2.77 7.69
CA VAL A 34 -3.20 2.28 8.95
C VAL A 34 -3.09 0.76 9.00
N PHE A 35 -2.31 0.27 9.95
CA PHE A 35 -2.24 -1.14 10.31
C PHE A 35 -3.40 -1.46 11.25
N VAL A 36 -4.16 -2.49 10.93
CA VAL A 36 -5.32 -2.93 11.72
C VAL A 36 -5.31 -4.45 11.90
N PRO A 37 -5.83 -4.98 13.02
CA PRO A 37 -6.05 -6.42 13.16
C PRO A 37 -6.98 -6.95 12.07
N HIS A 38 -6.85 -8.23 11.73
CA HIS A 38 -7.55 -8.87 10.61
C HIS A 38 -9.07 -8.67 10.66
N TRP A 39 -9.68 -8.83 11.82
CA TRP A 39 -11.13 -8.65 11.96
C TRP A 39 -11.58 -7.23 11.59
N LYS A 40 -10.78 -6.21 11.94
CA LYS A 40 -11.08 -4.79 11.64
C LYS A 40 -10.74 -4.46 10.19
N PHE A 41 -9.76 -5.14 9.60
CA PHE A 41 -9.50 -5.09 8.17
C PHE A 41 -10.74 -5.55 7.37
N LEU A 42 -11.29 -6.72 7.71
CA LEU A 42 -12.50 -7.26 7.08
C LEU A 42 -13.74 -6.38 7.32
N ASP A 43 -13.87 -5.79 8.51
CA ASP A 43 -14.97 -4.87 8.81
C ASP A 43 -14.88 -3.59 7.95
N ASN A 44 -13.68 -3.02 7.83
CA ASN A 44 -13.46 -1.84 7.00
C ASN A 44 -13.71 -2.10 5.50
N THR A 45 -13.26 -3.24 4.95
CA THR A 45 -13.53 -3.56 3.52
C THR A 45 -15.03 -3.67 3.25
N ARG A 46 -15.79 -4.24 4.21
CA ARG A 46 -17.25 -4.30 4.15
C ARG A 46 -17.90 -2.92 4.24
N ILE A 47 -17.50 -2.08 5.19
CA ILE A 47 -18.04 -0.71 5.38
C ILE A 47 -17.82 0.14 4.13
N PHE A 48 -16.63 0.06 3.54
CA PHE A 48 -16.28 0.86 2.36
C PHE A 48 -16.84 0.29 1.06
N GLN A 49 -17.61 -0.80 1.11
CA GLN A 49 -18.20 -1.48 -0.06
C GLN A 49 -17.18 -1.68 -1.18
N LEU A 50 -15.92 -1.93 -0.80
CA LEU A 50 -14.90 -2.23 -1.78
C LEU A 50 -15.32 -3.55 -2.43
N HIS A 51 -15.29 -3.60 -3.77
CA HIS A 51 -15.42 -4.87 -4.46
C HIS A 51 -14.25 -5.72 -3.98
N ALA A 52 -14.50 -6.56 -2.97
CA ALA A 52 -13.55 -7.56 -2.56
C ALA A 52 -13.28 -8.37 -3.83
N PRO A 53 -12.02 -8.45 -4.30
CA PRO A 53 -11.69 -9.52 -5.23
C PRO A 53 -12.17 -10.79 -4.55
N MET A 54 -12.89 -11.66 -5.27
CA MET A 54 -13.34 -12.96 -4.76
C MET A 54 -12.12 -13.82 -4.39
N GLY A 55 -11.53 -13.52 -3.25
CA GLY A 55 -10.22 -13.96 -2.82
C GLY A 55 -9.80 -13.16 -1.60
N CYS A 56 -9.98 -13.75 -0.43
CA CYS A 56 -9.50 -13.28 0.87
C CYS A 56 -7.96 -13.23 0.97
N THR A 57 -7.25 -12.72 -0.05
CA THR A 57 -5.80 -12.87 -0.22
C THR A 57 -5.02 -11.55 -0.25
N SER A 58 -5.65 -10.38 -0.41
CA SER A 58 -4.94 -9.10 -0.30
C SER A 58 -4.83 -8.67 1.17
N ALA A 59 -3.61 -8.50 1.67
CA ALA A 59 -3.34 -7.95 3.00
C ALA A 59 -3.39 -6.41 3.03
N LEU A 60 -3.73 -5.77 1.90
CA LEU A 60 -3.79 -4.32 1.75
C LEU A 60 -5.01 -3.92 0.93
N PHE A 61 -5.53 -2.72 1.15
CA PHE A 61 -6.45 -2.03 0.23
C PHE A 61 -6.38 -0.51 0.41
N THR A 62 -6.83 0.22 -0.60
CA THR A 62 -6.92 1.69 -0.59
C THR A 62 -8.37 2.16 -0.53
N HIS A 63 -8.68 2.97 0.47
CA HIS A 63 -9.89 3.79 0.43
C HIS A 63 -9.56 5.15 -0.20
N LEU A 64 -9.93 5.31 -1.48
CA LEU A 64 -9.57 6.49 -2.28
C LEU A 64 -10.10 7.80 -1.70
N ALA A 65 -11.36 7.82 -1.23
CA ALA A 65 -12.00 9.04 -0.75
C ALA A 65 -11.27 9.66 0.45
N SER A 66 -10.71 8.83 1.34
CA SER A 66 -9.87 9.31 2.46
C SER A 66 -8.37 9.27 2.17
N ARG A 67 -7.97 8.80 0.98
CA ARG A 67 -6.59 8.51 0.59
C ARG A 67 -5.85 7.71 1.67
N THR A 68 -6.52 6.69 2.21
CA THR A 68 -5.97 5.83 3.27
C THR A 68 -5.64 4.47 2.69
N VAL A 69 -4.42 4.00 2.95
CA VAL A 69 -4.03 2.59 2.72
C VAL A 69 -4.21 1.84 4.04
N PHE A 70 -5.01 0.78 4.02
CA PHE A 70 -5.18 -0.12 5.15
C PHE A 70 -4.31 -1.35 4.94
N ILE A 71 -3.66 -1.78 6.02
CA ILE A 71 -2.80 -2.96 6.05
C ILE A 71 -3.31 -3.90 7.12
N ASP A 72 -3.52 -5.16 6.75
CA ASP A 72 -3.82 -6.24 7.66
C ASP A 72 -2.56 -6.60 8.45
N ALA A 73 -2.54 -6.23 9.74
CA ALA A 73 -1.38 -6.42 10.59
C ALA A 73 -1.11 -7.91 10.88
N ASP A 74 -2.14 -8.76 10.87
CA ASP A 74 -2.01 -10.19 11.20
C ASP A 74 -1.57 -11.01 9.98
N ARG A 75 -1.76 -10.47 8.77
CA ARG A 75 -1.36 -11.08 7.50
C ARG A 75 -0.26 -10.29 6.78
N TYR A 76 0.39 -9.39 7.50
CA TYR A 76 1.47 -8.57 6.99
C TYR A 76 2.71 -9.43 6.68
N PHE A 77 3.25 -9.32 5.46
CA PHE A 77 4.49 -9.98 5.04
C PHE A 77 5.43 -8.99 4.36
N ASP A 78 6.59 -8.74 4.98
CA ASP A 78 7.61 -7.77 4.51
C ASP A 78 8.03 -8.00 3.05
N GLU A 79 8.24 -9.26 2.66
CA GLU A 79 8.77 -9.63 1.34
C GLU A 79 7.83 -9.27 0.18
N SER A 80 6.52 -9.32 0.41
CA SER A 80 5.51 -8.98 -0.61
C SER A 80 4.94 -7.57 -0.46
N LEU A 81 5.29 -6.86 0.62
CA LEU A 81 4.77 -5.54 0.93
C LEU A 81 4.96 -4.57 -0.24
N GLY A 82 6.17 -4.49 -0.80
CA GLY A 82 6.46 -3.56 -1.89
C GLY A 82 5.64 -3.85 -3.15
N TYR A 83 5.32 -5.12 -3.41
CA TYR A 83 4.50 -5.51 -4.55
C TYR A 83 3.05 -5.05 -4.40
N TRP A 84 2.46 -5.27 -3.23
CA TRP A 84 1.08 -4.89 -2.92
C TRP A 84 0.94 -3.38 -2.73
N LEU A 85 1.86 -2.77 -2.00
CA LEU A 85 1.87 -1.33 -1.78
C LEU A 85 2.02 -0.55 -3.09
N ALA A 86 2.79 -1.05 -4.06
CA ALA A 86 2.83 -0.48 -5.41
C ALA A 86 1.46 -0.46 -6.08
N HIS A 87 0.66 -1.51 -5.90
CA HIS A 87 -0.69 -1.60 -6.46
C HIS A 87 -1.61 -0.55 -5.83
N GLU A 88 -1.59 -0.46 -4.50
CA GLU A 88 -2.38 0.52 -3.72
C GLU A 88 -2.00 1.98 -4.05
N LEU A 89 -0.71 2.27 -4.17
CA LEU A 89 -0.25 3.59 -4.64
C LEU A 89 -0.68 3.86 -6.09
N GLY A 90 -0.87 2.82 -6.91
CA GLY A 90 -1.40 2.93 -8.26
C GLY A 90 -2.83 3.47 -8.29
N HIS A 91 -3.70 3.00 -7.38
CA HIS A 91 -5.03 3.59 -7.18
C HIS A 91 -4.92 5.08 -6.81
N LEU A 92 -3.99 5.44 -5.89
CA LEU A 92 -3.81 6.83 -5.46
C LEU A 92 -3.24 7.76 -6.54
N LEU A 93 -2.34 7.27 -7.39
CA LEU A 93 -1.78 8.02 -8.51
C LEU A 93 -2.85 8.30 -9.56
N THR A 94 -3.61 7.27 -9.92
CA THR A 94 -4.59 7.33 -11.02
C THR A 94 -5.94 7.89 -10.58
N ASN A 95 -6.16 7.98 -9.26
CA ASN A 95 -7.44 8.33 -8.66
C ASN A 95 -8.59 7.47 -9.22
N SER A 96 -8.33 6.17 -9.39
CA SER A 96 -9.22 5.22 -10.07
C SER A 96 -9.39 3.95 -9.24
N LEU A 97 -10.63 3.46 -9.13
CA LEU A 97 -10.94 2.15 -8.55
C LEU A 97 -10.72 1.00 -9.54
N LYS A 98 -10.28 1.28 -10.76
CA LYS A 98 -10.04 0.24 -11.77
C LYS A 98 -8.70 -0.44 -11.51
N GLU A 99 -8.75 -1.74 -11.23
CA GLU A 99 -7.57 -2.61 -11.04
C GLU A 99 -6.53 -2.47 -12.16
N GLN A 100 -6.98 -2.32 -13.41
CA GLN A 100 -6.09 -2.18 -14.57
C GLN A 100 -5.28 -0.88 -14.54
N ASP A 101 -5.88 0.23 -14.09
CA ASP A 101 -5.20 1.52 -13.99
C ASP A 101 -4.15 1.46 -12.88
N ALA A 102 -4.52 0.88 -11.74
CA ALA A 102 -3.62 0.67 -10.61
C ALA A 102 -2.46 -0.24 -10.99
N GLU A 103 -2.72 -1.39 -11.61
CA GLU A 103 -1.69 -2.35 -12.00
C GLU A 103 -0.74 -1.77 -13.07
N LYS A 104 -1.23 -0.93 -13.98
CA LYS A 104 -0.37 -0.22 -14.95
C LYS A 104 0.62 0.71 -14.24
N ALA A 105 0.17 1.47 -13.25
CA ALA A 105 1.03 2.33 -12.44
C ALA A 105 2.00 1.51 -11.56
N ALA A 106 1.48 0.44 -10.94
CA ALA A 106 2.24 -0.43 -10.04
C ALA A 106 3.46 -1.06 -10.71
N LYS A 107 3.36 -1.42 -12.00
CA LYS A 107 4.50 -1.97 -12.77
C LYS A 107 5.72 -1.04 -12.76
N GLU A 108 5.50 0.26 -12.93
CA GLU A 108 6.58 1.25 -12.91
C GLU A 108 7.15 1.43 -11.50
N PHE A 109 6.29 1.45 -10.47
CA PHE A 109 6.73 1.53 -9.08
C PHE A 109 7.56 0.31 -8.65
N ARG A 110 7.11 -0.90 -8.99
CA ARG A 110 7.84 -2.15 -8.71
C ARG A 110 9.18 -2.19 -9.44
N LYS A 111 9.25 -1.63 -10.67
CA LYS A 111 10.51 -1.50 -11.41
C LYS A 111 11.51 -0.65 -10.63
N ARG A 112 11.11 0.54 -10.17
CA ARG A 112 11.96 1.43 -9.35
C ARG A 112 12.40 0.78 -8.05
N LEU A 113 11.49 0.10 -7.36
CA LEU A 113 11.82 -0.64 -6.14
C LEU A 113 12.86 -1.71 -6.40
N LYS A 114 12.68 -2.51 -7.47
CA LYS A 114 13.65 -3.53 -7.89
C LYS A 114 15.00 -2.94 -8.27
N GLU A 115 15.02 -1.80 -8.96
CA GLU A 115 16.26 -1.10 -9.32
C GLU A 115 17.01 -0.60 -8.09
N ALA A 116 16.32 0.00 -7.12
CA ALA A 116 16.90 0.43 -5.86
C ALA A 116 17.49 -0.75 -5.08
N MET A 117 16.77 -1.88 -4.98
CA MET A 117 17.26 -3.09 -4.31
C MET A 117 18.51 -3.69 -4.96
N LYS A 118 18.71 -3.51 -6.28
CA LYS A 118 19.93 -3.95 -6.98
C LYS A 118 21.12 -3.04 -6.69
N HIS A 119 20.89 -1.75 -6.45
CA HIS A 119 21.96 -0.78 -6.15
C HIS A 119 22.41 -0.87 -4.70
N ASP A 120 21.64 -1.52 -3.84
CA ASP A 120 21.94 -1.76 -2.42
C ASP A 120 22.64 -3.11 -2.18
N GLN A 121 22.86 -3.90 -3.24
CA GLN A 121 23.69 -5.11 -3.19
C GLN A 121 25.16 -4.72 -3.45
N PRO A 122 26.10 -5.07 -2.55
CA PRO A 122 27.52 -4.76 -2.69
C PRO A 122 28.19 -5.49 -3.86
#